data_AF-A0A923CKP7-F1
#
_entry.id   AF-A0A923CKP7-F1
#
_cell.length_a   1.000
_cell.length_b   1.000
_cell.length_c   1.000
_cell.angle_alpha   90.00
_cell.angle_beta   90.00
_cell.angle_gamma   90.00
#
_symmetry.space_group_name_H-M   'P 1'
#
loop_
_entity.id
_entity.type
_entity.pdbx_description
1 polymer ?
#
loop_
_entity_poly.entity_id
_entity_poly.type
_entity_poly.pdbx_seq_one_letter_code
_entity_poly.pdbx_strand_id
1 'polypeptide(L)' 'MSETFWLALALVFILEGFMPFLFPKQWKETFLKIASLTEGQIRFVGLVAILIGITLFLL' A
#
# COMPACT_ATOMS: atom_id res chain seq x y z
N MET A 1 -15.03 19.58 3.12
CA MET A 1 -13.59 19.37 3.44
C MET A 1 -13.39 18.19 4.38
N SER A 2 -14.09 18.12 5.51
CA SER A 2 -14.05 16.95 6.41
C SER A 2 -14.58 15.66 5.75
N GLU A 3 -15.66 15.74 4.97
CA GLU A 3 -16.25 14.58 4.28
C GLU A 3 -15.27 13.91 3.31
N THR A 4 -14.53 14.71 2.52
CA THR A 4 -13.51 14.20 1.59
C THR A 4 -12.38 13.49 2.32
N PHE A 5 -11.98 14.00 3.49
CA PHE A 5 -10.98 13.34 4.35
C PHE A 5 -11.48 11.98 4.83
N TRP A 6 -12.70 11.92 5.38
CA TRP A 6 -13.29 10.67 5.84
C TRP A 6 -13.49 9.65 4.71
N LEU A 7 -13.86 10.11 3.53
CA LEU A 7 -14.01 9.26 2.36
C LEU A 7 -12.65 8.70 1.88
N ALA A 8 -11.62 9.54 1.79
CA ALA A 8 -10.27 9.09 1.45
C ALA A 8 -9.75 8.06 2.46
N LEU A 9 -9.97 8.31 3.76
CA LEU A 9 -9.59 7.38 4.82
C LEU A 9 -10.34 6.05 4.72
N ALA A 10 -11.66 6.09 4.47
CA ALA A 10 -12.46 4.87 4.29
C ALA A 10 -11.97 4.03 3.10
N LEU A 11 -11.62 4.67 1.97
CA LEU A 11 -11.09 3.97 0.80
C LEU A 11 -9.74 3.30 1.09
N VAL A 12 -8.85 3.95 1.84
CA VAL A 12 -7.57 3.34 2.25
C VAL A 12 -7.82 2.07 3.06
N PHE A 13 -8.72 2.10 4.05
CA PHE A 13 -9.05 0.91 4.86
C PHE A 13 -9.69 -0.21 4.03
N ILE A 14 -10.60 0.12 3.11
CA ILE A 14 -11.24 -0.87 2.24
C ILE A 14 -10.19 -1.55 1.34
N LEU A 15 -9.31 -0.76 0.71
CA LEU A 15 -8.29 -1.29 -0.20
C LEU A 15 -7.24 -2.14 0.53
N GLU A 16 -6.74 -1.67 1.68
CA GLU A 16 -5.81 -2.44 2.52
C GLU A 16 -6.45 -3.74 3.03
N GLY A 17 -7.73 -3.71 3.40
CA GLY A 17 -8.46 -4.89 3.90
C GLY A 17 -8.79 -5.92 2.81
N PHE A 18 -8.82 -5.53 1.54
CA PHE A 18 -9.30 -6.38 0.45
C PHE A 18 -8.41 -7.61 0.21
N MET A 19 -7.09 -7.39 0.13
CA MET A 19 -6.09 -8.46 -0.09
C MET A 19 -6.06 -9.51 1.03
N PRO A 20 -5.93 -9.16 2.33
CA PRO A 20 -5.96 -10.14 3.41
C PRO A 20 -7.30 -10.88 3.50
N PHE A 21 -8.41 -10.24 3.16
CA PHE A 21 -9.73 -10.85 3.21
C PHE A 21 -9.95 -11.87 2.09
N LEU A 22 -9.62 -11.52 0.85
CA LEU A 22 -9.83 -12.41 -0.31
C LEU A 22 -8.73 -13.46 -0.47
N PHE A 23 -7.48 -13.10 -0.21
CA PHE A 23 -6.29 -13.94 -0.49
C PHE A 23 -5.37 -14.07 0.73
N PRO A 24 -5.84 -14.59 1.88
CA PRO A 24 -5.09 -14.58 3.14
C PRO A 24 -3.76 -15.34 3.07
N LYS A 25 -3.69 -16.44 2.29
CA LYS A 25 -2.47 -17.25 2.15
C LYS A 25 -1.40 -16.51 1.34
N GLN A 26 -1.76 -16.02 0.15
CA GLN A 26 -0.86 -15.28 -0.73
C GLN A 26 -0.39 -13.98 -0.06
N TRP A 27 -1.30 -13.32 0.66
CA TRP A 27 -0.97 -12.13 1.44
C TRP A 27 0.08 -12.41 2.52
N LYS A 28 -0.11 -13.48 3.31
CA LYS A 28 0.87 -13.91 4.33
C LYS A 28 2.24 -14.23 3.71
N GLU A 29 2.27 -14.97 2.61
CA GLU A 29 3.52 -15.29 1.90
C GLU A 29 4.22 -14.04 1.38
N THR A 30 3.46 -13.08 0.85
CA THR A 30 3.99 -11.80 0.38
C THR A 30 4.60 -11.00 1.53
N PHE A 31 3.92 -10.95 2.68
CA PHE A 31 4.46 -10.30 3.87
C PHE A 31 5.76 -10.94 4.36
N LEU A 32 5.85 -12.27 4.37
CA LEU A 32 7.08 -12.97 4.75
C LEU A 32 8.22 -12.68 3.77
N LYS A 33 7.93 -12.60 2.46
CA LYS A 33 8.92 -12.19 1.45
C LYS A 33 9.38 -10.75 1.70
N ILE A 34 8.46 -9.82 1.97
CA ILE A 34 8.79 -8.43 2.28
C ILE A 34 9.64 -8.34 3.56
N ALA A 35 9.32 -9.11 4.58
CA ALA A 35 10.07 -9.15 5.84
C ALA A 35 11.51 -9.70 5.67
N SER A 36 11.78 -10.45 4.60
CA SER A 36 13.12 -10.95 4.28
C SER A 36 13.97 -9.96 3.47
N LEU A 37 13.39 -8.85 3.01
CA LEU A 37 14.12 -7.83 2.26
C LEU A 37 15.02 -7.00 3.19
N THR A 38 16.12 -6.52 2.64
CA THR A 38 16.98 -5.56 3.34
C THR A 38 16.29 -4.20 3.46
N GLU A 39 16.69 -3.39 4.45
CA GLU A 39 16.14 -2.03 4.64
C GLU A 39 16.26 -1.16 3.38
N GLY A 40 17.38 -1.29 2.64
CA GLY A 40 17.60 -0.56 1.40
C GLY A 40 16.58 -0.92 0.31
N GLN A 41 16.23 -2.21 0.19
CA GLN A 41 15.23 -2.67 -0.77
C GLN A 41 13.81 -2.18 -0.40
N ILE A 42 13.45 -2.25 0.89
CA ILE A 42 12.16 -1.74 1.37
C ILE A 42 12.04 -0.23 1.08
N ARG A 43 13.11 0.54 1.37
CA ARG A 43 13.16 1.98 1.09
C ARG A 43 13.05 2.27 -0.41
N PHE A 44 13.68 1.47 -1.26
CA PHE A 44 13.59 1.64 -2.71
C PHE A 44 12.18 1.38 -3.23
N VAL A 45 11.52 0.29 -2.79
CA VAL A 45 10.12 0.00 -3.13
C VAL A 45 9.21 1.14 -2.68
N GLY A 46 9.40 1.65 -1.46
CA GLY A 46 8.68 2.81 -0.96
C GLY A 46 8.90 4.08 -1.79
N LEU A 47 10.15 4.34 -2.21
CA LEU A 47 10.47 5.48 -3.09
C LEU A 47 9.74 5.39 -4.43
N VAL A 48 9.76 4.21 -5.07
CA VAL A 48 9.05 3.98 -6.33
C VAL A 48 7.54 4.20 -6.16
N ALA A 49 6.93 3.69 -5.09
CA ALA A 49 5.51 3.90 -4.80
C ALA A 49 5.16 5.40 -4.61
N ILE A 50 6.00 6.15 -3.88
CA ILE A 50 5.84 7.60 -3.70
C ILE A 50 5.92 8.33 -5.04
N LEU A 51 6.91 8.01 -5.88
CA LEU A 51 7.10 8.65 -7.18
C LEU A 51 5.91 8.38 -8.13
N ILE A 52 5.37 7.16 -8.13
CA ILE A 52 4.15 6.83 -8.88
C ILE A 52 2.97 7.67 -8.35
N GLY A 53 2.79 7.74 -7.03
CA GLY A 53 1.73 8.54 -6.41
C GLY A 53 1.83 10.03 -6.77
N ILE A 54 3.03 10.61 -6.71
CA ILE A 54 3.28 12.01 -7.12
C ILE A 54 2.97 12.19 -8.61
N THR A 55 3.40 11.26 -9.46
CA THR A 55 3.16 11.34 -10.90
C THR A 55 1.66 11.30 -11.21
N LEU A 56 0.91 10.40 -10.59
CA LEU A 56 -0.55 10.31 -10.74
C LEU A 56 -1.28 11.53 -10.19
N PHE A 57 -0.75 12.15 -9.12
CA PHE A 57 -1.32 13.37 -8.56
C PHE A 57 -1.10 14.60 -9.45
N LEU A 58 0.01 14.64 -10.20
CA LEU A 58 0.37 15.76 -11.08
C LEU A 58 -0.21 15.64 -12.51
N LEU A 59 -0.64 14.45 -12.91
CA LEU A 59 -1.29 14.18 -14.20
C LEU A 59 -2.76 14.59 -14.19
#